data_AF-A0A5M4B9G0-F1
#
_entry.id   AF-A0A5M4B9G0-F1
#
_cell.length_a   1.000
_cell.length_b   1.000
_cell.length_c   1.000
_cell.angle_alpha   90.00
_cell.angle_beta   90.00
_cell.angle_gamma   90.00
#
_symmetry.space_group_name_H-M   'P 1'
#
loop_
_entity.id
_entity.type
_entity.pdbx_description
1 polymer ?
#
loop_
_entity_poly.entity_id
_entity_poly.type
_entity_poly.pdbx_seq_one_letter_code
_entity_poly.pdbx_strand_id
1 'polypeptide(L)'
;MFVQLKNKITFAKKLWNKNLIPKNIMYWTLELASYLSDAPWPATKDELIDYAIRTGAPMEVVENLQSLEDEGDMYESIEEIWPDYPSDEDYFWNEDEY
;
A
#
# COMPACT_ATOMS: atom_id res chain seq x y z
N MET A 1 12.94 55.44 4.90
CA MET A 1 13.76 54.21 4.74
C MET A 1 13.10 53.06 5.51
N PHE A 2 12.02 52.49 4.98
CA PHE A 2 11.31 51.35 5.61
C PHE A 2 10.69 50.44 4.56
N VAL A 3 11.51 49.94 3.64
CA VAL A 3 11.12 48.90 2.69
C VAL A 3 12.16 47.81 2.79
N GLN A 4 11.94 46.79 3.63
CA GLN A 4 12.63 45.47 3.54
C GLN A 4 12.09 44.38 4.48
N LEU A 5 10.85 44.47 4.99
CA LEU A 5 10.29 43.43 5.89
C LEU A 5 9.00 42.77 5.39
N LYS A 6 8.83 42.62 4.07
CA LYS A 6 7.68 41.90 3.48
C LYS A 6 8.02 40.61 2.73
N ASN A 7 9.28 40.18 2.68
CA ASN A 7 9.69 39.01 1.86
C ASN A 7 10.07 37.75 2.64
N LYS A 8 10.06 37.74 3.99
CA LYS A 8 10.33 36.51 4.76
C LYS A 8 9.08 35.65 5.01
N ILE A 9 7.88 36.19 4.81
CA ILE A 9 6.62 35.49 5.12
C ILE A 9 6.12 34.66 3.92
N THR A 10 6.65 34.89 2.72
CA THR A 10 6.25 34.18 1.49
C THR A 10 6.98 32.84 1.31
N PHE A 11 8.13 32.63 1.95
CA PHE A 11 8.90 31.39 1.81
C PHE A 11 8.27 30.23 2.61
N ALA A 12 7.78 30.50 3.82
CA ALA A 12 7.14 29.48 4.67
C ALA A 12 5.80 28.97 4.11
N LYS A 13 5.05 29.80 3.38
CA LYS A 13 3.79 29.38 2.73
C LYS A 13 4.00 28.46 1.53
N LYS A 14 5.21 28.40 0.93
CA LYS A 14 5.50 27.56 -0.24
C LYS A 14 5.81 26.10 0.13
N LEU A 15 6.10 25.82 1.40
CA LEU A 15 6.32 24.46 1.92
C LEU A 15 5.05 23.80 2.49
N TRP A 16 3.91 24.51 2.45
CA TRP A 16 2.63 24.07 3.02
C TRP A 16 1.55 23.90 1.95
N ASN A 17 1.94 23.62 0.70
CA ASN A 17 1.01 23.51 -0.41
C ASN A 17 0.85 22.03 -0.84
N LYS A 18 -0.18 21.42 -0.27
CA LYS A 18 -1.06 20.34 -0.80
C LYS A 18 -0.40 19.04 -1.26
N ASN A 19 -0.81 17.94 -0.62
CA ASN A 19 -0.73 16.52 -1.07
C ASN A 19 0.44 15.65 -0.56
N LEU A 20 0.74 15.64 0.75
CA LEU A 20 1.58 14.57 1.33
C LEU A 20 0.98 14.01 2.63
N ILE A 21 -0.34 13.88 2.70
CA ILE A 21 -0.87 12.78 3.52
C ILE A 21 -1.04 11.66 2.51
N PRO A 22 -0.10 10.70 2.42
CA PRO A 22 -0.34 9.54 1.59
C PRO A 22 -1.67 8.95 2.03
N LYS A 23 -2.57 8.73 1.08
CA LYS A 23 -3.91 8.19 1.31
C LYS A 23 -3.85 6.68 1.63
N ASN A 24 -2.73 6.21 2.18
CA ASN A 24 -2.50 4.84 2.59
C ASN A 24 -2.50 4.80 4.11
N ILE A 25 -3.70 4.65 4.67
CA ILE A 25 -3.85 4.31 6.09
C ILE A 25 -3.57 2.80 6.28
N MET A 26 -3.50 2.03 5.19
CA MET A 26 -3.05 0.64 5.18
C MET A 26 -1.54 0.56 4.94
N TYR A 27 -0.86 -0.14 5.83
CA TYR A 27 0.59 -0.34 5.76
C TYR A 27 0.87 -1.61 4.96
N TRP A 28 0.69 -1.55 3.65
CA TRP A 28 1.07 -2.66 2.77
C TRP A 28 2.49 -2.46 2.22
N THR A 29 3.29 -3.52 2.27
CA THR A 29 4.62 -3.59 1.65
C THR A 29 4.69 -4.82 0.77
N LEU A 30 5.62 -4.83 -0.19
CA LEU A 30 5.89 -6.00 -1.04
C LEU A 30 6.16 -7.27 -0.23
N GLU A 31 6.85 -7.14 0.90
CA GLU A 31 7.11 -8.25 1.81
C GLU A 31 5.81 -8.81 2.40
N LEU A 32 4.90 -7.95 2.86
CA LEU A 32 3.60 -8.35 3.41
C LEU A 32 2.73 -9.02 2.34
N ALA A 33 2.70 -8.45 1.13
CA ALA A 33 1.97 -8.99 -0.01
C ALA A 33 2.52 -10.35 -0.47
N SER A 34 3.85 -10.56 -0.39
CA SER A 34 4.47 -11.85 -0.72
C SER A 34 3.93 -13.00 0.14
N TYR A 35 3.56 -12.77 1.40
CA TYR A 35 2.95 -13.82 2.22
C TYR A 35 1.58 -14.23 1.68
N LEU A 36 0.81 -13.28 1.14
CA LEU A 36 -0.51 -13.53 0.55
C LEU A 36 -0.43 -14.04 -0.90
N SER A 37 0.69 -13.85 -1.60
CA SER A 37 0.88 -14.41 -2.95
C SER A 37 0.78 -15.94 -2.98
N ASP A 38 1.25 -16.62 -1.92
CA ASP A 38 1.15 -18.07 -1.74
C ASP A 38 -0.20 -18.54 -1.15
N ALA A 39 -1.14 -17.62 -0.89
CA ALA A 39 -2.45 -17.97 -0.35
C ALA A 39 -3.30 -18.78 -1.35
N PRO A 40 -4.26 -19.60 -0.88
CA PRO A 40 -5.08 -20.45 -1.74
C PRO A 40 -6.20 -19.65 -2.42
N TRP A 41 -5.86 -18.80 -3.38
CA TRP A 41 -6.82 -18.02 -4.17
C TRP A 41 -7.67 -18.90 -5.11
N PRO A 42 -8.94 -18.52 -5.40
CA PRO A 42 -9.69 -17.41 -4.81
C PRO A 42 -10.11 -17.70 -3.36
N ALA A 43 -10.06 -16.68 -2.49
CA ALA A 43 -10.30 -16.82 -1.06
C ALA A 43 -11.09 -15.63 -0.48
N THR A 44 -11.91 -15.91 0.53
CA THR A 44 -12.62 -14.88 1.29
C THR A 44 -11.69 -14.15 2.28
N LYS A 45 -12.12 -12.97 2.75
CA LYS A 45 -11.38 -12.20 3.77
C LYS A 45 -11.01 -13.04 5.00
N ASP A 46 -11.98 -13.80 5.52
CA ASP A 46 -11.78 -14.64 6.70
C ASP A 46 -10.77 -15.78 6.43
N GLU A 47 -10.83 -16.41 5.25
CA GLU A 47 -9.88 -17.44 4.85
C GLU A 47 -8.45 -16.90 4.71
N LEU A 48 -8.28 -15.67 4.21
CA LEU A 48 -6.97 -15.01 4.12
C LEU A 48 -6.42 -14.66 5.50
N ILE A 49 -7.27 -14.21 6.43
CA ILE A 49 -6.88 -13.96 7.82
C ILE A 49 -6.42 -15.26 8.49
N ASP A 50 -7.20 -16.33 8.36
CA ASP A 50 -6.85 -17.64 8.91
C ASP A 50 -5.56 -18.19 8.30
N TYR A 51 -5.39 -18.02 6.99
CA TYR A 51 -4.15 -18.37 6.29
C TYR A 51 -2.97 -17.61 6.87
N ALA A 52 -3.05 -16.28 7.00
CA ALA A 52 -1.99 -15.43 7.55
C ALA A 52 -1.60 -15.84 8.98
N ILE A 53 -2.59 -16.14 9.84
CA ILE A 53 -2.34 -16.61 11.22
C ILE A 53 -1.66 -17.99 11.21
N ARG A 54 -2.08 -18.89 10.32
CA ARG A 54 -1.59 -20.28 10.28
C ARG A 54 -0.20 -20.40 9.64
N THR A 55 0.13 -19.54 8.67
CA THR A 55 1.47 -19.47 8.07
C THR A 55 2.46 -18.68 8.92
N GLY A 56 1.98 -17.95 9.93
CA GLY A 56 2.82 -17.13 10.79
C GLY A 56 3.23 -15.82 10.11
N ALA A 57 2.38 -15.27 9.25
CA ALA A 57 2.58 -13.96 8.65
C ALA A 57 2.61 -12.86 9.74
N PRO A 58 3.27 -11.72 9.47
CA PRO A 58 3.30 -10.59 10.39
C PRO A 58 1.89 -10.10 10.76
N MET A 59 1.72 -9.61 11.99
CA MET A 59 0.42 -9.13 12.50
C MET A 59 -0.16 -8.02 11.63
N GLU A 60 0.71 -7.23 11.02
CA GLU A 60 0.37 -6.16 10.09
C GLU A 60 -0.46 -6.66 8.89
N VAL A 61 -0.17 -7.86 8.36
CA VAL A 61 -0.97 -8.49 7.29
C VAL A 61 -2.40 -8.70 7.78
N VAL A 62 -2.52 -9.28 8.98
CA VAL A 62 -3.82 -9.62 9.58
C VAL A 62 -4.63 -8.36 9.90
N GLU A 63 -4.00 -7.33 10.47
CA GLU A 63 -4.64 -6.04 10.76
C GLU A 63 -5.11 -5.32 9.49
N ASN A 64 -4.30 -5.34 8.43
CA ASN A 64 -4.70 -4.78 7.15
C ASN A 64 -5.90 -5.55 6.57
N LEU A 65 -5.87 -6.89 6.54
CA LEU A 65 -6.98 -7.72 6.05
C LEU A 65 -8.27 -7.52 6.85
N GLN A 66 -8.18 -7.42 8.18
CA GLN A 66 -9.34 -7.12 9.03
C GLN A 66 -9.92 -5.73 8.76
N SER A 67 -9.06 -4.78 8.40
CA SER A 67 -9.44 -3.39 8.07
C SER A 67 -10.11 -3.27 6.69
N LEU A 68 -10.07 -4.30 5.84
CA LEU A 68 -10.80 -4.32 4.58
C LEU A 68 -12.30 -4.38 4.84
N GLU A 69 -13.05 -3.68 4.00
CA GLU A 69 -14.51 -3.78 3.96
C GLU A 69 -14.89 -5.19 3.48
N ASP A 70 -15.78 -5.85 4.24
CA ASP A 70 -16.28 -7.17 3.88
C ASP A 70 -17.40 -7.02 2.84
N GLU A 71 -17.03 -7.17 1.57
CA GLU A 71 -17.97 -7.09 0.44
C GLU A 71 -18.71 -8.42 0.21
N GLY A 72 -18.36 -9.48 0.95
CA GLY A 72 -18.96 -10.82 0.80
C GLY A 72 -18.55 -11.56 -0.48
N ASP A 73 -17.71 -10.95 -1.30
CA ASP A 73 -17.13 -11.53 -2.51
C ASP A 73 -15.76 -12.16 -2.20
N MET A 74 -15.41 -13.20 -2.97
CA MET A 74 -14.09 -13.82 -2.88
C MET A 74 -13.09 -12.96 -3.64
N TYR A 75 -11.91 -12.80 -3.06
CA TYR A 75 -10.81 -12.14 -3.75
C TYR A 75 -10.08 -13.14 -4.66
N GLU A 76 -9.68 -12.70 -5.84
CA GLU A 76 -8.91 -13.52 -6.80
C GLU A 76 -7.40 -13.36 -6.64
N SER A 77 -6.92 -12.20 -6.16
CA SER A 77 -5.51 -11.92 -5.95
C SER A 77 -5.26 -10.76 -4.96
N ILE A 78 -3.99 -10.54 -4.60
CA ILE A 78 -3.56 -9.42 -3.76
C ILE A 78 -3.83 -8.05 -4.41
N GLU A 79 -3.98 -7.98 -5.74
CA GLU A 79 -4.24 -6.73 -6.48
C GLU A 79 -5.64 -6.18 -6.19
N GLU A 80 -6.59 -7.07 -5.88
CA GLU A 80 -7.95 -6.67 -5.48
C GLU A 80 -7.99 -6.10 -4.06
N ILE A 81 -7.10 -6.56 -3.20
CA ILE A 81 -6.95 -6.09 -1.82
C ILE A 81 -6.09 -4.82 -1.77
N TRP A 82 -5.01 -4.80 -2.55
CA TRP A 82 -4.06 -3.72 -2.61
C TRP A 82 -4.00 -3.19 -4.06
N PRO A 83 -4.76 -2.12 -4.36
CA PRO A 83 -4.85 -1.58 -5.72
C PRO A 83 -3.58 -0.85 -6.19
N ASP A 84 -2.61 -0.66 -5.29
CA ASP A 84 -1.29 -0.05 -5.57
C ASP A 84 -0.18 -1.12 -5.45
N TYR A 85 -0.55 -2.41 -5.54
CA TYR A 85 0.40 -3.50 -5.64
C TYR A 85 1.21 -3.30 -6.94
N PRO A 86 2.55 -3.18 -6.86
CA PRO A 86 3.36 -3.09 -8.06
C PRO A 86 3.23 -4.41 -8.82
N SER A 87 2.66 -4.35 -10.01
CA SER A 87 2.57 -5.51 -10.89
C SER A 87 3.98 -6.00 -11.24
N ASP A 88 4.16 -7.31 -11.37
CA ASP A 88 5.44 -7.94 -11.77
C ASP A 88 6.00 -7.38 -13.10
N GLU A 89 5.19 -6.67 -13.88
CA GLU A 89 5.61 -5.95 -15.10
C GLU A 89 6.63 -4.83 -14.85
N ASP A 90 6.78 -4.31 -13.62
CA ASP A 90 7.81 -3.33 -13.26
C ASP A 90 9.19 -3.97 -12.97
N TYR A 91 9.26 -5.30 -12.78
CA TYR A 91 10.50 -6.04 -12.52
C TYR A 91 11.12 -6.69 -13.76
N PHE A 92 10.42 -6.71 -14.90
CA PHE A 92 11.01 -7.02 -16.20
C PHE A 92 11.89 -5.86 -16.67
N TRP A 93 13.00 -5.65 -15.97
CA TRP A 93 14.15 -4.94 -16.52
C TRP A 93 14.52 -5.62 -17.83
N ASN A 94 14.41 -4.89 -18.94
CA ASN A 94 14.75 -5.32 -20.30
C ASN A 94 16.06 -6.15 -20.32
N GLU A 95 15.95 -7.49 -20.28
CA GLU A 95 17.08 -8.41 -20.49
C GLU A 95 17.58 -8.42 -21.95
N ASP A 96 17.01 -7.56 -22.82
CA ASP A 96 17.37 -7.42 -24.22
C ASP A 96 18.47 -6.37 -24.50
N GLU A 97 19.12 -5.80 -23.48
CA GLU A 97 20.39 -5.08 -23.67
C GLU A 97 21.58 -6.06 -23.60
N TYR A 98 21.81 -6.81 -24.68
CA TYR A 98 23.05 -7.57 -24.94
C TYR A 98 23.65 -7.26 -26.31
#